data_AF-A0AAD7EYU0-F1
#
_entry.id   AF-A0AAD7EYU0-F1
#
_cell.length_a   1.000
_cell.length_b   1.000
_cell.length_c   1.000
_cell.angle_alpha   90.00
_cell.angle_beta   90.00
_cell.angle_gamma   90.00
#
_symmetry.space_group_name_H-M   'P 1'
#
loop_
_entity.id
_entity.type
_entity.pdbx_description
1 polymer ?
#
loop_
_entity_poly.entity_id
_entity_poly.type
_entity_poly.pdbx_seq_one_letter_code
_entity_poly.pdbx_strand_id
1 'polypeptide(L)'
;MLSIGPCSTCGVCLEPFGPQLKAPCSIPCGHVFCVNCLTPVTDLTRHNCPLCRSPFDEQDIVRLHVDDSDTLPFPSHDDEARRLLTEIAAVNNVTTERRTIEVIEECKKFLRNAPENTVGPF
;
A
#
# COMPACT_ATOMS: atom_id res chain seq x y z
N MET A 1 -2.13 -17.50 0.93
CA MET A 1 -0.95 -16.64 1.18
C MET A 1 -1.45 -15.32 1.71
N LEU A 2 -0.79 -14.72 2.71
CA LEU A 2 -1.20 -13.40 3.21
C LEU A 2 -0.56 -12.34 2.29
N SER A 3 -1.38 -11.72 1.43
CA SER A 3 -0.95 -10.64 0.55
C SER A 3 -1.21 -9.30 1.23
N ILE A 4 -0.15 -8.57 1.53
CA ILE A 4 -0.21 -7.21 2.06
C ILE A 4 -0.21 -6.27 0.85
N GLY A 5 -1.33 -5.58 0.60
CA GLY A 5 -1.45 -4.68 -0.55
C GLY A 5 -0.63 -3.39 -0.40
N PRO A 6 -0.42 -2.61 -1.49
CA PRO A 6 0.40 -1.40 -1.52
C PRO A 6 0.00 -0.32 -0.50
N CYS A 7 -1.27 -0.29 -0.13
CA CYS A 7 -1.84 0.67 0.82
C CYS A 7 -1.77 0.19 2.28
N SER A 8 -1.12 -0.94 2.54
CA SER A 8 -1.03 -1.49 3.89
C SER A 8 0.04 -0.77 4.69
N THR A 9 -0.37 -0.20 5.82
CA THR A 9 0.49 0.65 6.65
C THR A 9 0.57 0.15 8.08
N CYS A 10 1.61 0.57 8.78
CA CYS A 10 1.78 0.29 10.20
C CYS A 10 0.72 1.01 11.04
N GLY A 11 0.04 0.30 11.95
CA GLY A 11 -0.97 0.89 12.85
C GLY A 11 -0.45 1.87 13.91
N VAL A 12 0.86 2.19 13.91
CA VAL A 12 1.51 3.15 14.83
C VAL A 12 2.06 4.35 14.06
N CYS A 13 3.01 4.14 13.15
CA CYS A 13 3.61 5.25 12.37
C CYS A 13 2.81 5.63 11.12
N LEU A 14 1.80 4.84 10.74
CA LEU A 14 0.97 5.04 9.54
C LEU A 14 1.75 5.06 8.21
N GLU A 15 3.02 4.65 8.23
CA GLU A 15 3.83 4.53 7.03
C GLU A 15 3.64 3.16 6.36
N PRO A 16 3.81 3.09 5.02
CA PRO A 16 3.77 1.83 4.28
C PRO A 16 4.75 0.79 4.81
N PHE A 17 4.35 -0.47 4.77
CA PHE A 17 5.28 -1.57 5.00
C PHE A 17 6.32 -1.64 3.88
N GLY A 18 7.52 -2.11 4.22
CA GLY A 18 8.64 -2.18 3.29
C GLY A 18 9.80 -3.02 3.86
N PRO A 19 10.99 -2.96 3.28
CA PRO A 19 12.11 -3.76 3.75
C PRO A 19 12.67 -3.29 5.11
N GLN A 20 13.46 -4.16 5.74
CA GLN A 20 14.24 -3.87 6.95
C GLN A 20 13.41 -3.32 8.12
N LEU A 21 13.58 -2.04 8.48
CA LEU A 21 12.90 -1.38 9.61
C LEU A 21 11.41 -1.17 9.37
N LYS A 22 10.97 -1.17 8.11
CA LYS A 22 9.56 -1.09 7.73
C LYS A 22 8.94 -2.48 7.51
N ALA A 23 9.68 -3.56 7.77
CA ALA A 23 9.16 -4.92 7.59
C ALA A 23 7.97 -5.16 8.53
N PRO A 24 6.87 -5.73 8.03
CA PRO A 24 5.72 -6.06 8.85
C PRO A 24 6.05 -7.21 9.79
N CYS A 25 5.61 -7.07 11.03
CA CYS A 25 5.75 -8.06 12.10
C CYS A 25 4.40 -8.26 12.78
N SER A 26 4.02 -9.51 13.03
CA SER A 26 2.86 -9.85 13.84
C SER A 26 3.27 -10.14 15.28
N ILE A 27 2.39 -9.78 16.22
CA ILE A 27 2.46 -10.18 17.63
C ILE A 27 1.32 -11.17 17.96
N PRO A 28 1.30 -11.85 19.13
CA PRO A 28 0.34 -12.92 19.44
C PRO A 28 -1.14 -12.56 19.30
N CYS A 29 -1.50 -11.30 19.50
CA CYS A 29 -2.89 -10.85 19.34
C CYS A 29 -3.32 -10.68 17.87
N GLY A 30 -2.43 -10.90 16.90
CA GLY A 30 -2.70 -10.83 15.47
C GLY A 30 -2.57 -9.45 14.83
N HIS A 31 -2.27 -8.40 15.59
CA HIS A 31 -2.01 -7.07 15.02
C HIS A 31 -0.61 -7.00 14.40
N VAL A 32 -0.49 -6.22 13.33
CA VAL A 32 0.74 -6.09 12.54
C VAL A 32 1.30 -4.68 12.62
N PHE A 33 2.60 -4.57 12.86
CA PHE A 33 3.32 -3.31 12.99
C PHE A 33 4.68 -3.41 12.31
N CYS A 34 5.33 -2.29 11.99
CA CYS A 34 6.69 -2.35 11.45
C CYS A 34 7.70 -2.65 12.55
N VAL A 35 8.83 -3.26 12.18
CA VAL A 35 9.97 -3.52 13.09
C VAL A 35 10.29 -2.29 13.92
N ASN A 36 10.43 -1.12 13.30
CA ASN A 36 10.78 0.12 14.01
C ASN A 36 9.78 0.54 15.10
N CYS A 37 8.50 0.19 14.95
CA CYS A 37 7.46 0.50 15.93
C CYS A 37 7.31 -0.57 17.01
N LEU A 38 7.83 -1.78 16.80
CA LEU A 38 7.88 -2.84 17.81
C LEU A 38 9.20 -2.91 18.55
N THR A 39 10.30 -2.41 17.95
CA THR A 39 11.60 -2.34 18.63
C THR A 39 11.48 -1.36 19.80
N PRO A 40 11.66 -1.82 21.04
CA PRO A 40 11.63 -0.94 22.18
C PRO A 40 12.89 -0.07 22.23
N VAL A 41 12.71 1.20 22.58
CA VAL A 41 13.83 2.13 22.83
C VAL A 41 14.39 1.96 24.24
N THR A 42 13.72 1.21 25.14
CA THR A 42 14.10 1.09 26.56
C THR A 42 13.68 -0.24 27.21
N ASP A 43 14.50 -0.64 28.19
CA ASP A 43 14.56 -1.79 29.15
C ASP A 43 13.26 -2.41 29.74
N LEU A 44 12.10 -2.33 29.07
CA LEU A 44 10.84 -2.90 29.55
C LEU A 44 10.69 -4.35 29.07
N THR A 45 10.72 -5.29 30.01
CA THR A 45 10.65 -6.74 29.76
C THR A 45 9.29 -7.26 29.29
N ARG A 46 8.25 -6.42 29.25
CA ARG A 46 6.90 -6.76 28.75
C ARG A 46 6.30 -5.60 27.96
N HIS A 47 5.75 -5.91 26.81
CA HIS A 47 5.09 -4.92 25.94
C HIS A 47 3.59 -5.21 25.82
N ASN A 48 2.82 -4.15 25.58
CA ASN A 48 1.39 -4.25 25.31
C ASN A 48 1.11 -3.80 23.88
N CYS A 49 0.22 -4.51 23.18
CA CYS A 49 -0.20 -4.15 21.84
C CYS A 49 -0.74 -2.70 21.80
N PRO A 50 -0.25 -1.83 20.90
CA PRO A 50 -0.75 -0.45 20.78
C PRO A 50 -2.24 -0.32 20.47
N LEU A 51 -2.84 -1.34 19.84
CA LEU A 51 -4.25 -1.32 19.39
C LEU A 51 -5.21 -1.96 20.40
N CYS A 52 -4.88 -3.14 20.92
CA CYS A 52 -5.78 -3.90 21.81
C CYS A 52 -5.25 -4.10 23.23
N ARG A 53 -4.04 -3.62 23.52
CA ARG A 53 -3.37 -3.70 24.84
C ARG A 53 -3.07 -5.12 25.34
N SER A 54 -3.23 -6.14 24.50
CA SER A 54 -2.81 -7.51 24.82
C SER A 54 -1.31 -7.55 25.10
N PRO A 55 -0.87 -8.19 26.20
CA PRO A 55 0.54 -8.31 26.52
C PRO A 55 1.25 -9.25 25.52
N PHE A 56 2.52 -8.99 25.26
CA PHE A 56 3.41 -9.83 24.46
C PHE A 56 4.87 -9.63 24.90
N ASP A 57 5.70 -10.64 24.64
CA ASP A 57 7.13 -10.59 24.87
C ASP A 57 7.89 -10.38 23.54
N GLU A 58 9.12 -9.89 23.57
CA GLU A 58 9.93 -9.65 22.36
C GLU A 58 10.13 -10.91 21.51
N GLN A 59 10.26 -12.05 22.17
CA GLN A 59 10.41 -13.38 21.54
C GLN A 59 9.18 -13.82 20.75
N ASP A 60 8.02 -13.21 21.01
CA ASP A 60 6.77 -13.53 20.32
C ASP A 60 6.58 -12.73 19.03
N ILE A 61 7.50 -11.81 18.71
CA ILE A 61 7.42 -10.97 17.52
C ILE A 61 7.88 -11.79 16.31
N VAL A 62 6.94 -12.05 15.39
CA VAL A 62 7.23 -12.80 14.16
C VAL A 62 7.26 -11.84 12.97
N ARG A 63 8.41 -11.75 12.32
CA ARG A 63 8.56 -10.99 11.06
C ARG A 63 7.86 -11.74 9.92
N LEU A 64 6.97 -11.04 9.24
CA LEU A 64 6.21 -11.60 8.13
C LEU A 64 7.02 -11.46 6.83
N HIS A 65 7.05 -12.54 6.05
CA HIS A 65 7.54 -12.50 4.67
C HIS A 65 6.36 -12.12 3.77
N VAL A 66 6.51 -11.01 3.06
CA VAL A 66 5.53 -10.52 2.08
C VAL A 66 6.10 -10.78 0.70
N ASP A 67 5.28 -11.35 -0.19
CA ASP A 67 5.66 -11.44 -1.59
C ASP A 67 5.61 -10.04 -2.20
N ASP A 68 6.80 -9.51 -2.52
CA ASP A 68 7.02 -8.27 -3.25
C ASP A 68 6.67 -8.41 -4.75
N SER A 69 5.80 -9.35 -5.13
CA SER A 69 5.37 -9.53 -6.52
C SER A 69 4.60 -8.32 -7.07
N ASP A 70 4.21 -7.38 -6.21
CA ASP A 70 3.55 -6.12 -6.57
C ASP A 70 4.45 -4.88 -6.41
N THR A 71 5.72 -5.00 -5.97
CA THR A 71 6.67 -3.87 -5.86
C THR A 71 7.50 -3.66 -7.13
N LEU A 72 6.90 -3.85 -8.30
CA LEU A 72 7.37 -3.03 -9.41
C LEU A 72 7.21 -1.56 -8.97
N PRO A 73 8.11 -0.64 -9.36
CA PRO A 73 7.82 0.78 -9.26
C PRO A 73 6.64 1.04 -10.20
N PHE A 74 5.44 0.69 -9.76
CA PHE A 74 4.24 1.22 -10.34
C PHE A 74 4.40 2.72 -10.09
N PRO A 75 4.51 3.55 -11.16
CA PRO A 75 4.25 4.97 -10.97
C PRO A 75 2.97 5.04 -10.16
N SER A 76 2.95 5.85 -9.08
CA SER A 76 1.81 5.83 -8.17
C SER A 76 0.55 5.86 -9.04
N HIS A 77 -0.40 4.97 -8.78
CA HIS A 77 -1.60 4.88 -9.61
C HIS A 77 -2.24 6.28 -9.76
N ASP A 78 -2.02 7.13 -8.75
CA ASP A 78 -2.33 8.55 -8.70
C ASP A 78 -1.55 9.42 -9.70
N ASP A 79 -0.24 9.22 -9.90
CA ASP A 79 0.57 9.95 -10.88
C ASP A 79 0.16 9.60 -12.31
N GLU A 80 -0.02 8.31 -12.61
CA GLU A 80 -0.49 7.88 -13.94
C GLU A 80 -1.94 8.30 -14.19
N ALA A 81 -2.80 8.24 -13.16
CA ALA A 81 -4.14 8.82 -13.21
C ALA A 81 -4.12 10.33 -13.49
N ARG A 82 -3.30 11.11 -12.77
CA ARG A 82 -3.17 12.56 -12.97
C ARG A 82 -2.68 12.90 -14.38
N ARG A 83 -1.72 12.12 -14.89
CA ARG A 83 -1.23 12.27 -16.26
C ARG A 83 -2.35 12.04 -17.28
N LEU A 84 -3.09 10.93 -17.16
CA LEU A 84 -4.19 10.61 -18.07
C LEU A 84 -5.33 11.63 -17.97
N LEU A 85 -5.67 12.10 -16.77
CA LEU A 85 -6.65 13.17 -16.57
C LEU A 85 -6.23 14.46 -17.26
N THR A 86 -4.95 14.82 -17.21
CA THR A 86 -4.41 15.99 -17.89
C THR A 86 -4.50 15.85 -19.42
N GLU A 87 -4.17 14.67 -19.96
CA GLU A 87 -4.30 14.39 -21.40
C GLU A 87 -5.76 14.41 -21.85
N ILE A 88 -6.69 13.83 -21.08
CA ILE A 88 -8.13 13.89 -21.35
C ILE A 88 -8.60 15.35 -21.38
N ALA A 89 -8.22 16.15 -20.38
CA ALA A 89 -8.61 17.56 -20.28
C ALA A 89 -8.05 18.42 -21.44
N ALA A 90 -6.94 18.00 -22.04
CA ALA A 90 -6.34 18.67 -23.19
C ALA A 90 -7.05 18.33 -24.52
N VAL A 91 -7.89 17.30 -24.58
CA VAL A 91 -8.64 16.95 -25.79
C VAL A 91 -9.68 18.03 -26.10
N ASN A 92 -9.59 18.59 -27.29
CA ASN A 92 -10.45 19.66 -27.77
C ASN A 92 -10.82 19.46 -29.26
N ASN A 93 -11.57 20.41 -29.82
CA ASN A 93 -12.05 20.36 -31.21
C ASN A 93 -10.95 20.44 -32.29
N VAL A 94 -9.71 20.76 -31.92
CA VAL A 94 -8.55 20.75 -32.83
C VAL A 94 -7.66 19.52 -32.66
N THR A 95 -7.99 18.64 -31.71
CA THR A 95 -7.27 17.39 -31.52
C THR A 95 -7.62 16.41 -32.65
N THR A 96 -6.61 15.72 -33.18
CA THR A 96 -6.82 14.75 -34.25
C THR A 96 -7.51 13.50 -33.73
N GLU A 97 -8.36 12.88 -34.56
CA GLU A 97 -9.05 11.63 -34.24
C GLU A 97 -8.07 10.54 -33.78
N ARG A 98 -6.92 10.44 -34.45
CA ARG A 98 -5.85 9.50 -34.08
C ARG A 98 -5.37 9.73 -32.65
N ARG A 99 -5.10 10.99 -32.26
CA ARG A 99 -4.63 11.31 -30.92
C ARG A 99 -5.72 11.05 -29.88
N THR A 100 -6.98 11.33 -30.20
CA THR A 100 -8.12 11.00 -29.34
C THR A 100 -8.24 9.49 -29.10
N ILE A 101 -8.08 8.67 -30.14
CA ILE A 101 -8.09 7.20 -30.03
C ILE A 101 -6.94 6.72 -29.13
N GLU A 102 -5.72 7.24 -29.32
CA GLU A 102 -4.56 6.90 -28.50
C GLU A 102 -4.83 7.18 -27.01
N VAL A 103 -5.35 8.36 -26.67
CA VAL A 103 -5.68 8.73 -25.27
C VAL A 103 -6.74 7.78 -24.68
N ILE A 104 -7.76 7.41 -25.46
CA ILE A 104 -8.79 6.46 -25.03
C ILE A 104 -8.19 5.06 -24.76
N GLU A 105 -7.30 4.58 -25.61
CA GLU A 105 -6.65 3.28 -25.44
C GLU A 105 -5.77 3.23 -24.20
N GLU A 106 -5.00 4.29 -23.94
CA GLU A 106 -4.19 4.42 -22.73
C GLU A 106 -5.06 4.41 -21.47
N CYS A 107 -6.17 5.16 -21.46
CA CYS A 107 -7.12 5.16 -20.35
C CYS A 107 -7.74 3.77 -20.11
N LYS A 108 -8.14 3.07 -21.19
CA LYS A 108 -8.67 1.70 -21.08
C LYS A 108 -7.62 0.73 -20.53
N LYS A 109 -6.35 0.89 -20.92
CA LYS A 109 -5.26 0.05 -20.41
C LYS A 109 -5.03 0.29 -18.93
N PHE A 110 -5.01 1.54 -18.51
CA PHE A 110 -4.92 1.92 -17.10
C PHE A 110 -6.07 1.33 -16.27
N LEU A 111 -7.32 1.46 -16.72
CA LEU A 111 -8.50 0.94 -16.00
C LEU A 111 -8.52 -0.60 -15.89
N ARG A 112 -8.02 -1.33 -16.90
CA ARG A 112 -7.93 -2.80 -16.83
C ARG A 112 -6.92 -3.29 -15.80
N ASN A 113 -5.88 -2.50 -15.57
CA ASN A 113 -4.79 -2.85 -14.66
C ASN A 113 -5.00 -2.26 -13.26
N ALA A 114 -5.99 -1.38 -13.09
CA ALA A 114 -6.33 -0.83 -11.79
C ALA A 114 -6.89 -1.92 -10.87
N PRO A 115 -6.50 -1.95 -9.58
CA PRO A 115 -7.12 -2.83 -8.61
C PRO A 115 -8.63 -2.56 -8.57
N GLU A 116 -9.45 -3.62 -8.49
CA GLU A 116 -10.90 -3.46 -8.40
C GLU A 116 -11.25 -2.49 -7.28
N ASN A 117 -11.91 -1.39 -7.64
CA ASN A 117 -12.33 -0.38 -6.69
C ASN A 117 -13.45 -1.00 -5.82
N THR A 118 -13.12 -1.59 -4.67
CA THR A 118 -14.09 -2.15 -3.72
C THR A 118 -14.84 -1.06 -2.94
N VAL A 119 -15.06 0.10 -3.54
CA VAL A 119 -16.01 1.09 -3.03
C VAL A 119 -17.37 0.64 -3.52
N GLY A 120 -17.94 -0.35 -2.82
CA GLY A 120 -19.30 -0.83 -3.06
C GLY A 120 -20.33 0.31 -2.97
N PRO A 121 -21.50 0.17 -3.62
CA PRO A 121 -22.52 1.20 -3.58
C PRO A 121 -23.22 1.13 -2.22
N PHE A 122 -22.96 2.12 -1.36
CA PHE A 122 -23.69 2.46 -0.13
C PHE A 122 -23.69 1.44 1.03
#